data_AF-A0A0M9XBH7-F1
#
_entry.id   AF-A0A0M9XBH7-F1
#
_cell.length_a   1.000
_cell.length_b   1.000
_cell.length_c   1.000
_cell.angle_alpha   90.00
_cell.angle_beta   90.00
_cell.angle_gamma   90.00
#
_symmetry.space_group_name_H-M   'P 1'
#
loop_
_entity.id
_entity.type
_entity.pdbx_description
1 polymer ?
#
loop_
_entity_poly.entity_id
_entity_poly.type
_entity_poly.pdbx_seq_one_letter_code
_entity_poly.pdbx_strand_id
1 'polypeptide(L)'
;MTVKTYPPAPKHLRAACAHPQGHLTSHGSRATLQAYLDDGLVYRNDADGYRLPAETAQAHGVGPYVITGAGRRAILNESQLAAIDSADEDGALRNVSWPTAAALARLALVEYRDATGTPQPTDGDDGRTGPKHRPFLTPAGVEAARASKPQP
;
A
#
# COMPACT_ATOMS: atom_id res chain seq x y z
N MET A 1 27.22 12.81 1.49
CA MET A 1 25.85 12.85 2.03
C MET A 1 25.24 11.47 1.83
N THR A 2 24.97 10.72 2.89
CA THR A 2 24.27 9.44 2.78
C THR A 2 22.81 9.74 2.45
N VAL A 3 22.35 9.31 1.27
CA VAL A 3 20.92 9.36 0.93
C VAL A 3 20.21 8.47 1.94
N LYS A 4 19.52 9.08 2.92
CA LYS A 4 18.68 8.35 3.85
C LYS A 4 17.56 7.73 3.02
N THR A 5 17.57 6.42 2.84
CA THR A 5 16.46 5.71 2.20
C THR A 5 15.19 5.99 3.02
N TYR A 6 14.23 6.66 2.40
CA TYR A 6 12.93 6.94 2.97
C TYR A 6 11.84 6.13 2.25
N PRO A 7 10.85 5.56 2.96
CA PRO A 7 10.75 5.49 4.43
C PRO A 7 11.86 4.61 5.03
N PRO A 8 12.25 4.81 6.31
CA PRO A 8 13.26 3.97 6.94
C PRO A 8 12.81 2.50 6.91
N ALA A 9 13.69 1.54 6.60
CA ALA A 9 13.37 0.11 6.57
C ALA A 9 12.06 -0.27 5.81
N PRO A 10 11.92 0.11 4.52
CA PRO A 10 10.65 0.02 3.76
C PRO A 10 10.12 -1.41 3.58
N LYS A 11 10.95 -2.43 3.82
CA LYS A 11 10.55 -3.85 3.83
C LYS A 11 9.40 -4.15 4.80
N HIS A 12 9.34 -3.44 5.93
CA HIS A 12 8.29 -3.62 6.93
C HIS A 12 6.94 -3.11 6.41
N LEU A 13 6.94 -1.92 5.81
CA LEU A 13 5.75 -1.36 5.18
C LEU A 13 5.33 -2.17 3.95
N ARG A 14 6.26 -2.72 3.16
CA ARG A 14 5.94 -3.65 2.07
C ARG A 14 5.25 -4.93 2.56
N ALA A 15 5.74 -5.52 3.65
CA ALA A 15 5.11 -6.68 4.26
C ALA A 15 3.71 -6.36 4.79
N ALA A 16 3.55 -5.22 5.46
CA ALA A 16 2.24 -4.76 5.91
C ALA A 16 1.29 -4.47 4.74
N CYS A 17 1.81 -3.92 3.64
CA CYS A 17 1.03 -3.63 2.45
C CYS A 17 0.41 -4.89 1.85
N ALA A 18 1.19 -5.97 1.75
CA ALA A 18 0.73 -7.27 1.26
C ALA A 18 -0.14 -8.05 2.26
N HIS A 19 -0.22 -7.60 3.53
CA HIS A 19 -1.03 -8.27 4.54
C HIS A 19 -2.53 -7.99 4.31
N PRO A 20 -3.43 -9.00 4.37
CA PRO A 20 -4.86 -8.83 4.11
C PRO A 20 -5.53 -7.73 4.97
N GLN A 21 -5.08 -7.61 6.22
CA GLN A 21 -5.58 -6.61 7.18
C GLN A 21 -4.65 -5.38 7.30
N GLY A 22 -3.59 -5.28 6.49
CA GLY A 22 -2.65 -4.16 6.56
C GLY A 22 -1.74 -4.16 7.81
N HIS A 23 -1.66 -5.27 8.54
CA HIS A 23 -0.93 -5.34 9.80
C HIS A 23 0.59 -5.29 9.61
N LEU A 24 1.25 -4.48 10.41
CA LEU A 24 2.69 -4.43 10.53
C LEU A 24 3.18 -5.61 11.37
N THR A 25 3.54 -6.71 10.71
CA THR A 25 4.00 -7.95 11.36
C THR A 25 5.40 -7.85 11.97
N SER A 26 6.18 -6.85 11.53
CA SER A 26 7.49 -6.49 12.08
C SER A 26 7.80 -5.04 11.71
N HIS A 27 8.45 -4.29 12.59
CA HIS A 27 8.75 -2.86 12.39
C HIS A 27 10.20 -2.48 12.74
N GLY A 28 11.05 -3.46 13.04
CA GLY A 28 12.44 -3.21 13.46
C GLY A 28 12.50 -2.52 14.82
N SER A 29 13.25 -1.41 14.90
CA SER A 29 13.49 -0.67 16.14
C SER A 29 12.30 0.17 16.60
N ARG A 30 12.26 0.54 17.89
CA ARG A 30 11.30 1.50 18.45
C ARG A 30 11.33 2.86 17.72
N ALA A 31 12.53 3.30 17.32
CA ALA A 31 12.73 4.56 16.61
C ALA A 31 12.17 4.51 15.16
N THR A 32 12.35 3.38 14.48
CA THR A 32 11.76 3.14 13.14
C THR A 32 10.23 3.20 13.20
N LEU A 33 9.66 2.53 14.20
CA LEU A 33 8.22 2.54 14.42
C LEU A 33 7.69 3.94 14.78
N GLN A 34 8.42 4.71 15.59
CA GLN A 34 8.03 6.09 15.90
C GLN A 34 8.02 6.95 14.65
N ALA A 35 9.05 6.87 13.80
CA ALA A 35 9.09 7.60 12.54
C ALA A 35 7.88 7.29 11.65
N TYR A 36 7.47 6.01 11.55
CA TYR A 36 6.27 5.66 10.80
C TYR A 36 4.98 6.27 11.36
N LEU A 37 4.87 6.38 12.68
CA LEU A 37 3.72 6.99 13.35
C LEU A 37 3.70 8.50 13.13
N ASP A 38 4.84 9.16 13.34
CA ASP A 38 5.00 10.62 13.18
C ASP A 38 4.69 11.04 11.74
N ASP A 39 5.14 10.26 10.76
CA ASP A 39 4.90 10.50 9.34
C ASP A 39 3.51 10.01 8.86
N GLY A 40 2.68 9.49 9.77
CA GLY A 40 1.33 9.01 9.46
C GLY A 40 1.27 7.80 8.53
N LEU A 41 2.38 7.08 8.36
CA LEU A 41 2.50 5.90 7.49
C LEU A 41 1.82 4.67 8.09
N VAL A 42 1.75 4.62 9.42
CA VAL A 42 1.02 3.60 10.17
C VAL A 42 0.22 4.24 11.29
N TYR A 43 -0.71 3.49 11.87
CA TYR A 43 -1.42 3.89 13.07
C TYR A 43 -1.66 2.69 13.98
N ARG A 44 -2.13 2.97 15.20
CA ARG A 44 -2.58 1.97 16.15
C ARG A 44 -3.80 2.47 16.88
N ASN A 45 -4.68 1.56 17.24
CA ASN A 45 -5.88 1.88 17.98
C ASN A 45 -5.70 1.62 19.48
N ASP A 46 -6.55 2.21 20.31
CA ASP A 46 -6.74 1.78 21.69
C ASP A 46 -7.74 0.61 21.79
N ALA A 47 -8.15 0.27 23.01
CA ALA A 47 -9.08 -0.82 23.28
C ALA A 47 -10.48 -0.60 22.69
N ASP A 48 -10.89 0.66 22.52
CA ASP A 48 -12.21 1.05 22.01
C ASP A 48 -12.22 1.24 20.49
N GLY A 49 -11.07 0.99 19.83
CA GLY A 49 -10.91 1.12 18.38
C GLY A 49 -10.61 2.55 17.92
N TYR A 50 -10.37 3.48 18.84
CA TYR A 50 -10.00 4.86 18.50
C TYR A 50 -8.54 4.94 18.05
N ARG A 51 -8.28 5.65 16.95
CA ARG A 51 -6.93 5.84 16.42
C ARG A 51 -6.12 6.76 17.33
N LEU A 52 -5.07 6.21 17.93
CA LEU A 52 -4.21 6.97 18.83
C LEU A 52 -3.30 7.95 18.09
N PRO A 53 -3.02 9.12 18.70
CA PRO A 53 -1.92 10.00 18.30
C PRO A 53 -0.57 9.27 18.28
N ALA A 54 0.36 9.73 17.44
CA ALA A 54 1.66 9.11 17.24
C ALA A 54 2.48 9.00 18.54
N GLU A 55 2.36 10.00 19.41
CA GLU A 55 3.09 10.14 20.66
C GLU A 55 2.68 9.09 21.69
N THR A 56 1.41 8.67 21.66
CA THR A 56 0.82 7.74 22.64
C THR A 56 0.60 6.34 22.09
N ALA A 57 0.57 6.17 20.76
CA ALA A 57 0.28 4.90 20.08
C ALA A 57 1.20 3.75 20.53
N GLN A 58 2.47 4.03 20.82
CA GLN A 58 3.40 3.00 21.28
C GLN A 58 3.16 2.55 22.71
N ALA A 59 2.74 3.45 23.60
CA ALA A 59 2.56 3.16 25.02
C ALA A 59 1.15 2.64 25.35
N HIS A 60 0.13 3.18 24.66
CA HIS A 60 -1.28 2.95 25.00
C HIS A 60 -2.03 2.14 23.95
N GLY A 61 -1.41 1.83 22.81
CA GLY A 61 -2.06 1.07 21.75
C GLY A 61 -2.35 -0.38 22.13
N VAL A 62 -3.48 -0.87 21.65
CA VAL A 62 -3.93 -2.26 21.75
C VAL A 62 -3.96 -2.88 20.36
N GLY A 63 -3.58 -4.14 20.24
CA GLY A 63 -3.54 -4.85 18.96
C GLY A 63 -2.39 -4.41 18.03
N PRO A 64 -2.49 -4.73 16.73
CA PRO A 64 -1.42 -4.49 15.75
C PRO A 64 -1.35 -3.03 15.29
N TYR A 65 -0.19 -2.63 14.77
CA TYR A 65 -0.09 -1.43 13.94
C TYR A 65 -0.62 -1.73 12.54
N VAL A 66 -1.29 -0.76 11.93
CA VAL A 66 -1.92 -0.89 10.62
C VAL A 66 -1.35 0.16 9.67
N ILE A 67 -0.98 -0.26 8.45
CA ILE A 67 -0.47 0.65 7.41
C ILE A 67 -1.59 1.50 6.82
N THR A 68 -1.31 2.80 6.62
CA THR A 68 -2.24 3.75 5.99
C THR A 68 -2.07 3.78 4.47
N GLY A 69 -2.99 4.44 3.76
CA GLY A 69 -2.81 4.80 2.36
C GLY A 69 -1.49 5.57 2.11
N ALA A 70 -1.12 6.48 3.00
CA ALA A 70 0.15 7.20 2.92
C ALA A 70 1.36 6.26 3.07
N GLY A 71 1.31 5.31 4.01
CA GLY A 71 2.33 4.27 4.17
C GLY A 71 2.47 3.37 2.94
N ARG A 72 1.34 2.98 2.34
CA ARG A 72 1.30 2.20 1.09
C ARG A 72 1.89 2.98 -0.08
N ARG A 73 1.61 4.28 -0.17
CA ARG A 73 2.13 5.16 -1.22
C ARG A 73 3.63 5.40 -1.06
N ALA A 74 4.11 5.60 0.17
CA ALA A 74 5.50 5.95 0.47
C ALA A 74 6.54 4.88 0.05
N ILE A 75 6.12 3.63 -0.12
CA ILE A 75 7.01 2.52 -0.55
C ILE A 75 7.10 2.32 -2.07
N LEU A 76 6.32 3.10 -2.84
CA LEU A 76 6.23 3.00 -4.29
C LEU A 76 7.34 3.82 -4.97
N ASN A 77 7.82 3.32 -6.10
CA ASN A 77 8.68 4.09 -7.00
C ASN A 77 7.85 4.98 -7.94
N GLU A 78 8.52 5.84 -8.71
CA GLU A 78 7.86 6.80 -9.61
C GLU A 78 6.92 6.14 -10.62
N SER A 79 7.33 5.04 -11.27
CA SER A 79 6.48 4.33 -12.23
C SER A 79 5.23 3.72 -11.58
N GLN A 80 5.37 3.20 -10.35
CA GLN A 80 4.25 2.66 -9.57
C GLN A 80 3.30 3.77 -9.11
N LEU A 81 3.82 4.93 -8.71
CA LEU A 81 3.03 6.10 -8.35
C LEU A 81 2.22 6.60 -9.56
N ALA A 82 2.88 6.80 -10.70
CA ALA A 82 2.23 7.20 -11.93
C ALA A 82 1.14 6.20 -12.36
N ALA A 83 1.39 4.90 -12.18
CA ALA A 83 0.40 3.86 -12.48
C ALA A 83 -0.86 3.97 -11.60
N ILE A 84 -0.72 4.08 -10.28
CA ILE A 84 -1.91 4.19 -9.40
C ILE A 84 -2.65 5.52 -9.57
N ASP A 85 -1.93 6.59 -9.91
CA ASP A 85 -2.53 7.91 -10.16
C ASP A 85 -3.22 8.00 -11.53
N SER A 86 -2.92 7.05 -12.45
CA SER A 86 -3.56 6.95 -13.77
C SER A 86 -4.89 6.20 -13.78
N ALA A 87 -5.31 5.65 -12.63
CA ALA A 87 -6.54 4.89 -12.52
C ALA A 87 -7.75 5.77 -12.88
N ASP A 88 -8.68 5.21 -13.65
CA ASP A 88 -9.94 5.90 -13.97
C ASP A 88 -10.95 5.83 -12.84
N GLU A 89 -12.16 6.37 -13.07
CA GLU A 89 -13.23 6.44 -12.08
C GLU A 89 -13.65 5.05 -11.57
N ASP A 90 -13.53 4.03 -12.41
CA ASP A 90 -13.80 2.63 -12.07
C ASP A 90 -12.59 1.95 -11.37
N GLY A 91 -11.50 2.68 -11.19
CA GLY A 91 -10.26 2.19 -10.59
C GLY A 91 -9.38 1.38 -11.54
N ALA A 92 -9.69 1.34 -12.83
CA ALA A 92 -8.94 0.57 -13.80
C ALA A 92 -7.67 1.33 -14.23
N LEU A 93 -6.52 0.67 -14.19
CA LEU A 93 -5.25 1.27 -14.59
C LEU A 93 -5.20 1.41 -16.13
N ARG A 94 -4.51 2.45 -16.62
CA ARG A 94 -4.41 2.79 -18.05
C ARG A 94 -2.95 2.76 -18.51
N ASN A 95 -2.65 2.02 -19.58
CA ASN A 95 -1.33 2.00 -20.23
C ASN A 95 -0.16 1.68 -19.28
N VAL A 96 -0.38 0.86 -18.26
CA VAL A 96 0.65 0.47 -17.29
C VAL A 96 1.42 -0.73 -17.80
N SER A 97 2.75 -0.66 -17.76
CA SER A 97 3.60 -1.78 -18.14
C SER A 97 3.35 -2.99 -17.25
N TRP A 98 3.36 -4.18 -17.83
CA TRP A 98 3.13 -5.42 -17.09
C TRP A 98 4.02 -5.58 -15.85
N PRO A 99 5.35 -5.30 -15.88
CA PRO A 99 6.19 -5.39 -14.68
C PRO A 99 5.71 -4.50 -13.54
N THR A 100 5.18 -3.30 -13.86
CA THR A 100 4.66 -2.35 -12.88
C THR A 100 3.35 -2.86 -12.27
N ALA A 101 2.41 -3.32 -13.12
CA ALA A 101 1.14 -3.89 -12.66
C ALA A 101 1.36 -5.14 -11.79
N ALA A 102 2.25 -6.05 -12.20
CA ALA A 102 2.61 -7.23 -11.42
C ALA A 102 3.29 -6.88 -10.08
N ALA A 103 4.13 -5.83 -10.04
CA ALA A 103 4.72 -5.36 -8.79
C ALA A 103 3.67 -4.78 -7.83
N LEU A 104 2.70 -4.00 -8.34
CA LEU A 104 1.58 -3.49 -7.54
C LEU A 104 0.67 -4.61 -7.05
N ALA A 105 0.46 -5.67 -7.85
CA ALA A 105 -0.37 -6.81 -7.49
C ALA A 105 0.24 -7.58 -6.31
N ARG A 106 1.56 -7.75 -6.29
CA ARG A 106 2.29 -8.34 -5.14
C ARG A 106 2.16 -7.52 -3.86
N LEU A 107 1.88 -6.22 -3.97
CA LEU A 107 1.60 -5.34 -2.84
C LEU A 107 0.11 -5.29 -2.47
N ALA A 108 -0.73 -6.11 -3.11
CA ALA A 108 -2.19 -6.10 -2.97
C ALA A 108 -2.85 -4.74 -3.23
N LEU A 109 -2.18 -3.87 -4.01
CA LEU A 109 -2.71 -2.55 -4.39
C LEU A 109 -3.54 -2.61 -5.68
N VAL A 110 -3.28 -3.62 -6.50
CA VAL A 110 -4.08 -3.91 -7.68
C VAL A 110 -4.43 -5.39 -7.72
N GLU A 111 -5.50 -5.70 -8.41
CA GLU A 111 -5.89 -7.05 -8.76
C GLU A 111 -6.28 -7.09 -10.24
N TYR A 112 -6.09 -8.24 -10.87
CA TYR A 112 -6.54 -8.45 -12.24
C TYR A 112 -7.99 -8.88 -12.23
N ARG A 113 -8.81 -8.31 -13.11
CA ARG A 113 -10.22 -8.70 -13.27
C ARG A 113 -10.54 -9.02 -14.72
N ASP A 114 -11.40 -10.02 -14.92
CA ASP A 114 -11.96 -10.31 -16.24
C ASP A 114 -13.06 -9.31 -16.65
N ALA A 115 -13.65 -9.53 -17.83
CA ALA A 115 -14.69 -8.66 -18.37
C ALA A 115 -15.98 -8.59 -17.52
N THR A 116 -16.18 -9.55 -16.62
CA THR A 116 -17.31 -9.59 -15.68
C THR A 116 -16.97 -8.97 -14.33
N GLY A 117 -15.72 -8.53 -14.14
CA GLY A 117 -15.24 -7.96 -12.88
C GLY A 117 -14.78 -9.00 -11.86
N THR A 118 -14.71 -10.28 -12.23
CA THR A 118 -14.27 -11.34 -11.32
C THR A 118 -12.75 -11.27 -11.12
N PRO A 119 -12.24 -11.27 -9.86
CA PRO A 119 -10.80 -11.28 -9.60
C PRO A 119 -10.13 -12.56 -10.13
N GLN A 120 -9.04 -12.37 -10.86
CA GLN A 120 -8.23 -13.43 -11.46
C GLN A 120 -6.78 -13.32 -10.96
N PRO A 121 -6.47 -13.81 -9.75
CA PRO A 121 -5.21 -13.53 -9.06
C PRO A 121 -3.97 -14.16 -9.72
N THR A 122 -4.14 -15.19 -10.56
CA THR A 122 -3.05 -15.94 -11.21
C THR A 122 -2.81 -15.55 -12.67
N ASP A 123 -3.71 -14.79 -13.28
CA ASP A 123 -3.78 -14.64 -14.73
C ASP A 123 -3.18 -13.32 -15.23
N GLY A 124 -2.30 -12.76 -14.40
CA GLY A 124 -1.58 -11.53 -14.68
C GLY A 124 -0.57 -11.65 -15.82
N ASP A 125 -0.09 -12.87 -16.16
CA ASP A 125 0.71 -13.25 -17.36
C ASP A 125 1.33 -14.66 -17.13
N ASP A 126 1.25 -15.56 -18.11
CA ASP A 126 1.89 -16.88 -18.10
C ASP A 126 3.31 -16.87 -18.72
N GLY A 127 3.82 -15.69 -19.06
CA GLY A 127 5.10 -15.46 -19.72
C GLY A 127 5.09 -15.77 -21.22
N ARG A 128 3.93 -16.12 -21.78
CA ARG A 128 3.74 -16.45 -23.20
C ARG A 128 2.80 -15.49 -23.92
N THR A 129 1.77 -15.00 -23.25
CA THR A 129 0.67 -14.27 -23.91
C THR A 129 0.47 -12.84 -23.40
N GLY A 130 1.17 -12.43 -22.34
CA GLY A 130 0.96 -11.14 -21.70
C GLY A 130 -0.27 -11.15 -20.76
N PRO A 131 -0.60 -10.01 -20.13
CA PRO A 131 -1.73 -9.92 -19.21
C PRO A 131 -3.06 -10.17 -19.93
N LYS A 132 -3.77 -11.24 -19.53
CA LYS A 132 -5.09 -11.62 -20.09
C LYS A 132 -6.22 -10.72 -19.57
N HIS A 133 -5.97 -10.06 -18.45
CA HIS A 133 -6.97 -9.32 -17.68
C HIS A 133 -6.44 -7.94 -17.32
N ARG A 134 -7.38 -7.00 -17.15
CA ARG A 134 -7.02 -5.61 -16.86
C ARG A 134 -6.77 -5.44 -15.36
N PRO A 135 -5.71 -4.71 -14.94
CA PRO A 135 -5.49 -4.41 -13.53
C PRO A 135 -6.40 -3.28 -13.03
N PHE A 136 -6.97 -3.48 -11.84
CA PHE A 136 -7.82 -2.54 -11.13
C PHE A 136 -7.26 -2.28 -9.74
N LEU A 137 -7.42 -1.06 -9.23
CA LEU A 137 -7.12 -0.74 -7.84
C LEU A 137 -7.99 -1.57 -6.90
N THR A 138 -7.36 -2.18 -5.90
CA THR A 138 -8.07 -2.72 -4.73
C THR A 138 -8.49 -1.58 -3.80
N PRO A 139 -9.30 -1.81 -2.74
CA PRO A 139 -9.57 -0.79 -1.73
C PRO A 139 -8.30 -0.17 -1.14
N ALA A 140 -7.28 -0.98 -0.87
CA ALA A 140 -5.97 -0.52 -0.40
C ALA A 140 -5.22 0.34 -1.45
N GLY A 141 -5.35 -0.01 -2.73
CA GLY A 141 -4.84 0.80 -3.85
C GLY A 141 -5.53 2.16 -3.95
N VAL A 142 -6.85 2.21 -3.76
CA VAL A 142 -7.62 3.46 -3.74
C VAL A 142 -7.20 4.37 -2.59
N GLU A 143 -6.99 3.82 -1.38
CA GLU A 143 -6.44 4.59 -0.26
C GLU A 143 -5.07 5.18 -0.56
N ALA A 144 -4.18 4.39 -1.18
CA ALA A 144 -2.85 4.84 -1.58
C ALA A 144 -2.89 5.93 -2.66
N ALA A 145 -3.80 5.85 -3.62
CA ALA A 145 -4.01 6.87 -4.64
C ALA A 145 -4.53 8.17 -4.01
N ARG A 146 -5.49 8.09 -3.07
CA ARG A 146 -6.09 9.25 -2.39
C ARG A 146 -5.12 9.98 -1.47
N ALA A 147 -4.15 9.28 -0.87
CA ALA A 147 -3.15 9.88 0.01
C ALA A 147 -2.26 10.96 -0.67
N SER A 148 -2.31 11.08 -2.00
CA SER A 148 -1.64 12.15 -2.76
C SER A 148 -2.40 13.48 -2.74
N LYS A 149 -3.70 13.47 -2.46
CA LYS A 149 -4.57 14.63 -2.53
C LYS A 149 -4.71 15.22 -1.13
N PRO A 150 -4.38 16.50 -0.90
CA PRO A 150 -4.86 17.16 0.31
C PRO A 150 -6.39 17.03 0.34
N GLN A 151 -6.95 16.58 1.48
CA GLN A 151 -8.39 16.69 1.69
C GLN A 151 -8.75 18.19 1.61
N PRO A 152 -9.80 18.57 0.86
CA PRO A 152 -10.28 19.94 0.82
C PRO A 152 -10.79 20.41 2.19
#